data_AF-A0A1W9WGG7-F1
#
_entry.id   AF-A0A1W9WGG7-F1
#
_cell.length_a   1.000
_cell.length_b   1.000
_cell.length_c   1.000
_cell.angle_alpha   90.00
_cell.angle_beta   90.00
_cell.angle_gamma   90.00
#
_symmetry.space_group_name_H-M   'P 1'
#
loop_
_entity.id
_entity.type
_entity.pdbx_description
1 polymer ?
#
loop_
_entity_poly.entity_id
_entity_poly.type
_entity_poly.pdbx_seq_one_letter_code
_entity_poly.pdbx_strand_id
1 'polypeptide(L)'
;MWFIIPVAVSSLVIYYFSQRDLPSWVIGFIIFIVESMFMLMVIYTLNRFVVKPIQELVNIGKQLAKGNFMLEVKNQSDDNGLGQLANALNQTIVNQNHLLVAIEKVGEGDLSSMFIPQSEKDILGLAFLQMTTNLNDFFEQIVSNIDSFNDVVHQLSTTSGQIEHSILQISQVIEEVAHEASEQASQLDMSTNSIENMAQAIDGMAQGSREQAQATSDSVYVTDKISSAITQVAENARASARGTAEAAQVAQLGAFTVEMNVEAMNSIRNKVGLLADRVKEAGARSEEIGAIIKTIDDIATQTNLLALNASIEAARAGEHGKGFAVVADEVGKLAERTSTATKEISILINDVQNTVSEAVVAMNESAAEVETGAGHALESGQTLNSLLVATDGVNQQVREIAEAAQQMTDSSDALVQAIDLVSSIVEANTMVTEQMFETTNDVKRTIEIIADATRKNNMSIDDISHDISDISEHINQMTIFTQNLDEMVQALQDVASALSFTEKHHVVTLFRLFKSDHLEWLRLLQMMMAGKEQITENEIPSHEEGEFGQWYYDEGTSSLGHISAFTHIEESNLRFYQKVLEVVRQYNRGNKNGAEAGLPEVERYLKQTFELILQVQRIVDSE
;
A
#
# COMPACT_ATOMS: atom_id res chain seq x y z
N MET A 1 -14.22 -22.69 -123.87
CA MET A 1 -13.42 -23.13 -125.04
C MET A 1 -13.60 -24.62 -125.38
N TRP A 2 -13.91 -25.49 -124.41
CA TRP A 2 -13.97 -26.95 -124.57
C TRP A 2 -15.12 -27.53 -125.41
N PHE A 3 -16.18 -26.76 -125.71
CA PHE A 3 -17.32 -27.22 -126.53
C PHE A 3 -17.20 -26.93 -128.03
N ILE A 4 -16.31 -26.02 -128.44
CA ILE A 4 -16.23 -25.56 -129.85
C ILE A 4 -15.29 -26.44 -130.68
N ILE A 5 -14.26 -26.99 -130.04
CA ILE A 5 -13.21 -27.81 -130.66
C ILE A 5 -13.76 -29.12 -131.27
N PRO A 6 -14.60 -29.93 -130.59
CA PRO A 6 -15.07 -31.20 -131.17
C PRO A 6 -15.97 -31.00 -132.40
N VAL A 7 -16.78 -29.93 -132.44
CA VAL A 7 -17.64 -29.60 -133.60
C VAL A 7 -16.80 -29.15 -134.81
N ALA A 8 -15.71 -28.42 -134.58
CA ALA A 8 -14.79 -28.02 -135.64
C ALA A 8 -13.98 -29.21 -136.18
N VAL A 9 -13.51 -30.12 -135.31
CA VAL A 9 -12.74 -31.31 -135.70
C VAL A 9 -13.63 -32.32 -136.44
N SER A 10 -14.86 -32.56 -135.99
CA SER A 10 -15.82 -33.42 -136.71
C SER A 10 -16.16 -32.86 -138.10
N SER A 11 -16.34 -31.55 -138.24
CA SER A 11 -16.56 -30.90 -139.53
C SER A 11 -15.35 -31.05 -140.48
N LEU A 12 -14.12 -30.93 -139.97
CA LEU A 12 -12.88 -31.09 -140.75
C LEU A 12 -12.64 -32.54 -141.17
N VAL A 13 -12.96 -33.52 -140.31
CA VAL A 13 -12.87 -34.95 -140.61
C VAL A 13 -13.91 -35.34 -141.68
N ILE A 14 -15.14 -34.82 -141.60
CA ILE A 14 -16.17 -35.04 -142.64
C ILE A 14 -15.70 -34.46 -143.98
N TYR A 15 -15.15 -33.24 -144.01
CA TYR A 15 -14.64 -32.61 -145.23
C TYR A 15 -13.45 -33.36 -145.83
N TYR A 16 -12.48 -33.78 -145.00
CA TYR A 16 -11.27 -34.46 -145.46
C TYR A 16 -11.55 -35.86 -146.02
N PHE A 17 -12.49 -36.61 -145.43
CA PHE A 17 -12.83 -37.97 -145.89
C PHE A 17 -13.91 -38.01 -146.98
N SER A 18 -14.70 -36.95 -147.17
CA SER A 18 -15.66 -36.81 -148.28
C SER A 18 -15.01 -36.82 -149.68
N GLN A 19 -13.71 -36.57 -149.81
CA GLN A 19 -12.98 -36.63 -151.09
C GLN A 19 -12.35 -37.98 -151.42
N ARG A 20 -12.53 -39.00 -150.57
CA ARG A 20 -12.08 -40.37 -150.83
C ARG A 20 -13.30 -41.29 -150.92
N ASP A 21 -13.31 -42.24 -151.85
CA ASP A 21 -14.35 -43.28 -152.01
C ASP A 21 -14.33 -44.29 -150.84
N LEU A 22 -14.50 -43.79 -149.61
CA LEU A 22 -14.65 -44.57 -148.39
C LEU A 22 -16.14 -44.70 -148.06
N PRO A 23 -16.64 -45.91 -147.77
CA PRO A 23 -18.04 -46.10 -147.43
C PRO A 23 -18.40 -45.37 -146.13
N SER A 24 -19.56 -44.73 -146.11
CA SER A 24 -20.01 -43.77 -145.07
C SER A 24 -20.00 -44.32 -143.64
N TRP A 25 -20.11 -45.64 -143.44
CA TRP A 25 -20.00 -46.26 -142.12
C TRP A 25 -18.58 -46.14 -141.51
N VAL A 26 -17.53 -46.07 -142.33
CA VAL A 26 -16.14 -45.91 -141.85
C VAL A 26 -15.89 -44.50 -141.31
N ILE A 27 -16.45 -43.48 -141.97
CA ILE A 27 -16.33 -42.08 -141.54
C ILE A 27 -17.05 -41.88 -140.19
N GLY A 28 -18.24 -42.46 -140.03
CA GLY A 28 -18.97 -42.42 -138.75
C GLY A 28 -18.20 -43.08 -137.60
N PHE A 29 -17.48 -44.18 -137.87
CA PHE A 29 -16.69 -44.86 -136.85
C PHE A 29 -15.46 -44.06 -136.39
N ILE A 30 -14.78 -43.35 -137.31
CA ILE A 30 -13.62 -42.51 -136.96
C ILE A 30 -14.06 -41.32 -136.09
N ILE A 31 -15.18 -40.67 -136.41
CA ILE A 31 -15.72 -39.56 -135.60
C ILE A 31 -16.04 -40.04 -134.18
N PHE A 32 -16.67 -41.22 -134.04
CA PHE A 32 -16.98 -41.79 -132.73
C PHE A 32 -15.73 -42.04 -131.87
N ILE A 33 -14.63 -42.51 -132.46
CA ILE A 33 -13.35 -42.71 -131.75
C ILE A 33 -12.75 -41.37 -131.31
N VAL A 34 -12.74 -40.37 -132.18
CA VAL A 34 -12.17 -39.05 -131.86
C VAL A 34 -12.98 -38.35 -130.76
N GLU A 35 -14.31 -38.40 -130.81
CA GLU A 35 -15.15 -37.85 -129.75
C GLU A 35 -15.01 -38.63 -128.44
N SER A 36 -14.91 -39.95 -128.49
CA SER A 36 -14.68 -40.77 -127.29
C SER A 36 -13.32 -40.49 -126.66
N MET A 37 -12.26 -40.32 -127.46
CA MET A 37 -10.94 -39.94 -126.94
C MET A 37 -10.94 -38.52 -126.37
N PHE A 38 -11.64 -37.57 -127.00
CA PHE A 38 -11.75 -36.20 -126.47
C PHE A 38 -12.55 -36.19 -125.15
N MET A 39 -13.65 -36.96 -125.06
CA MET A 39 -14.41 -37.09 -123.82
C MET A 39 -13.58 -37.73 -122.70
N LEU A 40 -12.80 -38.77 -123.01
CA LEU A 40 -11.84 -39.36 -122.06
C LEU A 40 -10.76 -38.37 -121.61
N MET A 41 -10.26 -37.52 -122.52
CA MET A 41 -9.30 -36.46 -122.21
C MET A 41 -9.91 -35.37 -121.31
N VAL A 42 -11.16 -34.98 -121.56
CA VAL A 42 -11.93 -34.03 -120.72
C VAL A 42 -12.17 -34.61 -119.33
N ILE A 43 -12.60 -35.87 -119.23
CA ILE A 43 -12.80 -36.56 -117.95
C ILE A 43 -11.47 -36.66 -117.20
N TYR A 44 -10.38 -37.01 -117.88
CA TYR A 44 -9.05 -37.10 -117.28
C TYR A 44 -8.57 -35.73 -116.76
N THR A 45 -8.75 -34.67 -117.53
CA THR A 45 -8.33 -33.30 -117.15
C THR A 45 -9.17 -32.72 -116.02
N LEU A 46 -10.51 -32.84 -116.06
CA LEU A 46 -11.39 -32.45 -114.95
C LEU A 46 -11.08 -33.24 -113.67
N ASN A 47 -10.83 -34.55 -113.79
CA ASN A 47 -10.52 -35.38 -112.64
C ASN A 47 -9.16 -35.00 -112.01
N ARG A 48 -8.14 -34.73 -112.83
CA ARG A 48 -6.79 -34.39 -112.36
C ARG A 48 -6.67 -32.98 -111.81
N PHE A 49 -7.31 -31.98 -112.43
CA PHE A 49 -7.11 -30.57 -112.08
C PHE A 49 -8.24 -29.94 -111.25
N VAL A 50 -9.40 -30.60 -111.11
CA VAL A 50 -10.53 -30.06 -110.32
C VAL A 50 -10.98 -31.03 -109.23
N VAL A 51 -11.33 -32.28 -109.61
CA VAL A 51 -11.92 -33.24 -108.66
C VAL A 51 -10.93 -33.66 -107.58
N LYS A 52 -9.69 -34.05 -107.94
CA LYS A 52 -8.67 -34.46 -106.97
C LYS A 52 -8.29 -33.35 -105.97
N PRO A 53 -7.95 -32.11 -106.40
CA PRO A 53 -7.68 -31.01 -105.47
C PRO A 53 -8.85 -30.69 -104.54
N ILE A 54 -10.09 -30.71 -105.05
CA ILE A 54 -11.29 -30.50 -104.21
C ILE A 54 -11.45 -31.64 -103.19
N GLN A 55 -11.23 -32.89 -103.59
CA GLN A 55 -11.27 -34.02 -102.66
C GLN A 55 -10.21 -33.92 -101.56
N GLU A 56 -9.00 -33.45 -101.88
CA GLU A 56 -7.95 -33.19 -100.88
C GLU A 56 -8.35 -32.06 -99.92
N LEU A 57 -8.87 -30.93 -100.43
CA LEU A 57 -9.36 -29.83 -99.59
C LEU A 57 -10.56 -30.23 -98.71
N VAL A 58 -11.48 -31.04 -99.24
CA VAL A 58 -12.59 -31.63 -98.45
C VAL A 58 -12.04 -32.55 -97.37
N ASN A 59 -10.97 -33.31 -97.64
CA ASN A 59 -10.36 -34.18 -96.64
C ASN A 59 -9.64 -33.38 -95.55
N ILE A 60 -8.95 -32.30 -95.90
CA ILE A 60 -8.37 -31.33 -94.94
C ILE A 60 -9.48 -30.71 -94.08
N GLY A 61 -10.57 -30.24 -94.70
CA GLY A 61 -11.73 -29.73 -93.98
C GLY A 61 -12.36 -30.77 -93.02
N LYS A 62 -12.42 -32.05 -93.41
CA LYS A 62 -12.88 -33.14 -92.53
C LYS A 62 -11.94 -33.40 -91.36
N GLN A 63 -10.63 -33.25 -91.55
CA GLN A 63 -9.65 -33.41 -90.49
C GLN A 63 -9.68 -32.22 -89.50
N LEU A 64 -9.80 -31.00 -90.03
CA LEU A 64 -10.05 -29.78 -89.24
C LEU A 64 -11.32 -29.90 -88.40
N ALA A 65 -12.41 -30.39 -88.97
CA ALA A 65 -13.67 -30.60 -88.24
C ALA A 65 -13.57 -31.67 -87.13
N LYS A 66 -12.54 -32.54 -87.17
CA LYS A 66 -12.23 -33.51 -86.11
C LYS A 66 -11.24 -32.96 -85.08
N GLY A 67 -10.82 -31.70 -85.19
CA GLY A 67 -9.84 -31.09 -84.31
C GLY A 67 -8.38 -31.47 -84.61
N ASN A 68 -8.10 -32.05 -85.78
CA ASN A 68 -6.72 -32.34 -86.18
C ASN A 68 -6.12 -31.15 -86.94
N PHE A 69 -5.33 -30.35 -86.24
CA PHE A 69 -4.60 -29.20 -86.78
C PHE A 69 -3.13 -29.51 -87.09
N MET A 70 -2.67 -30.75 -86.89
CA MET A 70 -1.29 -31.18 -87.18
C MET A 70 -1.18 -31.75 -88.61
N LEU A 71 -1.71 -31.04 -89.60
CA LEU A 71 -1.76 -31.49 -90.99
C LEU A 71 -0.71 -30.76 -91.84
N GLU A 72 0.02 -31.51 -92.66
CA GLU A 72 0.94 -30.95 -93.65
C GLU A 72 0.19 -30.71 -94.97
N VAL A 73 -0.18 -29.45 -95.25
CA VAL A 73 -0.82 -29.07 -96.51
C VAL A 73 0.25 -28.78 -97.57
N LYS A 74 0.30 -29.58 -98.63
CA LYS A 74 1.19 -29.31 -99.77
C LYS A 74 0.78 -28.01 -100.48
N ASN A 75 1.69 -27.05 -100.58
CA ASN A 75 1.49 -25.78 -101.28
C ASN A 75 1.04 -26.01 -102.73
N GLN A 76 -0.22 -25.67 -103.04
CA GLN A 76 -0.68 -25.53 -104.41
C GLN A 76 -0.27 -24.14 -104.90
N SER A 77 0.75 -24.08 -105.77
CA SER A 77 1.31 -22.82 -106.30
C SER A 77 0.49 -22.20 -107.44
N ASP A 78 -0.74 -22.67 -107.64
CA ASP A 78 -1.61 -22.19 -108.71
C ASP A 78 -2.47 -21.04 -108.18
N ASP A 79 -2.38 -19.85 -108.78
CA ASP A 79 -3.14 -18.64 -108.42
C ASP A 79 -4.63 -18.71 -108.85
N ASN A 80 -5.21 -19.91 -108.75
CA ASN A 80 -6.60 -20.18 -109.04
C ASN A 80 -7.44 -20.13 -107.74
N GLY A 81 -8.77 -20.12 -107.88
CA GLY A 81 -9.67 -20.07 -106.73
C GLY A 81 -9.54 -21.25 -105.73
N LEU A 82 -8.91 -22.37 -106.11
CA LEU A 82 -8.65 -23.50 -105.22
C LEU A 82 -7.36 -23.31 -104.41
N GLY A 83 -6.33 -22.70 -104.99
CA GLY A 83 -5.07 -22.36 -104.30
C GLY A 83 -5.26 -21.31 -103.20
N GLN A 84 -6.10 -20.29 -103.43
CA GLN A 84 -6.44 -19.31 -102.38
C GLN A 84 -7.19 -19.96 -101.20
N LEU A 85 -8.09 -20.92 -101.48
CA LEU A 85 -8.78 -21.68 -100.45
C LEU A 85 -7.81 -22.60 -99.67
N ALA A 86 -6.85 -23.23 -100.35
CA ALA A 86 -5.81 -24.04 -99.72
C ALA A 86 -4.93 -23.21 -98.78
N ASN A 87 -4.51 -22.01 -99.19
CA ASN A 87 -3.72 -21.10 -98.35
C ASN A 87 -4.50 -20.58 -97.15
N ALA A 88 -5.78 -20.22 -97.30
CA ALA A 88 -6.61 -19.79 -96.18
C ALA A 88 -6.83 -20.92 -95.15
N LEU A 89 -7.01 -22.16 -95.61
CA LEU A 89 -7.07 -23.34 -94.74
C LEU A 89 -5.72 -23.59 -94.04
N ASN A 90 -4.61 -23.44 -94.74
CA ASN A 90 -3.28 -23.60 -94.17
C ASN A 90 -2.99 -22.55 -93.09
N GLN A 91 -3.38 -21.29 -93.32
CA GLN A 91 -3.25 -20.23 -92.32
C GLN A 91 -4.14 -20.48 -91.09
N THR A 92 -5.31 -21.09 -91.28
CA THR A 92 -6.16 -21.55 -90.17
C THR A 92 -5.48 -22.66 -89.35
N ILE A 93 -4.83 -23.62 -90.02
CA ILE A 93 -4.07 -24.72 -89.39
C ILE A 93 -2.91 -24.18 -88.56
N VAL A 94 -2.09 -23.29 -89.13
CA VAL A 94 -0.95 -22.67 -88.44
C VAL A 94 -1.40 -21.91 -87.19
N ASN A 95 -2.45 -21.09 -87.31
CA ASN A 95 -2.96 -20.31 -86.19
C ASN A 95 -3.46 -21.19 -85.04
N GLN A 96 -4.16 -22.28 -85.37
CA GLN A 96 -4.62 -23.25 -84.35
C GLN A 96 -3.46 -24.04 -83.73
N ASN A 97 -2.38 -24.31 -84.47
CA ASN A 97 -1.18 -24.93 -83.90
C ASN A 97 -0.45 -24.01 -82.92
N HIS A 98 -0.35 -22.69 -83.19
CA HIS A 98 0.18 -21.75 -82.20
C HIS A 98 -0.64 -21.74 -80.92
N LEU A 99 -1.97 -21.87 -81.01
CA LEU A 99 -2.84 -21.96 -79.85
C LEU A 99 -2.64 -23.28 -79.10
N LEU A 100 -2.50 -24.40 -79.82
CA LEU A 100 -2.22 -25.71 -79.23
C LEU A 100 -0.89 -25.74 -78.46
N VAL A 101 0.17 -25.16 -79.03
CA VAL A 101 1.47 -25.05 -78.34
C VAL A 101 1.36 -24.20 -77.07
N ALA A 102 0.60 -23.10 -77.11
CA ALA A 102 0.38 -22.28 -75.93
C ALA A 102 -0.44 -23.04 -74.85
N ILE A 103 -1.48 -23.78 -75.27
CA ILE A 103 -2.26 -24.65 -74.36
C ILE A 103 -1.39 -25.73 -73.73
N GLU A 104 -0.51 -26.36 -74.50
CA GLU A 104 0.40 -27.41 -74.01
C GLU A 104 1.37 -26.84 -72.96
N LYS A 105 1.96 -25.67 -73.23
CA LYS A 105 2.82 -24.96 -72.26
C LYS A 105 2.09 -24.63 -70.97
N VAL A 106 0.86 -24.11 -71.05
CA VAL A 106 0.01 -23.87 -69.86
C VAL A 106 -0.30 -25.17 -69.11
N GLY A 107 -0.54 -26.28 -69.84
CA GLY A 107 -0.75 -27.60 -69.26
C GLY A 107 0.50 -28.20 -68.59
N GLU A 108 1.69 -27.79 -69.04
CA GLU A 108 2.98 -28.13 -68.43
C GLU A 108 3.34 -27.20 -67.25
N GLY A 109 2.50 -26.21 -66.93
CA GLY A 109 2.72 -25.26 -65.84
C GLY A 109 3.45 -23.98 -66.25
N ASP A 110 3.76 -23.80 -67.54
CA ASP A 110 4.33 -22.58 -68.10
C ASP A 110 3.21 -21.59 -68.49
N LEU A 111 2.77 -20.82 -67.50
CA LEU A 111 1.82 -19.72 -67.66
C LEU A 111 2.47 -18.45 -68.26
N SER A 112 3.78 -18.49 -68.57
CA SER A 112 4.49 -17.36 -69.20
C SER A 112 4.33 -17.32 -70.72
N SER A 113 3.76 -18.37 -71.32
CA SER A 113 3.58 -18.46 -72.77
C SER A 113 2.49 -17.49 -73.28
N MET A 114 2.91 -16.47 -74.04
CA MET A 114 1.99 -15.51 -74.64
C MET A 114 1.40 -16.06 -75.94
N PHE A 115 0.07 -16.19 -75.99
CA PHE A 115 -0.68 -16.38 -77.24
C PHE A 115 -1.20 -15.03 -77.74
N ILE A 116 -0.82 -14.64 -78.96
CA ILE A 116 -1.29 -13.40 -79.60
C ILE A 116 -2.53 -13.72 -80.44
N PRO A 117 -3.72 -13.18 -80.10
CA PRO A 117 -4.93 -13.36 -80.90
C PRO A 117 -4.74 -12.80 -82.30
N GLN A 118 -5.18 -13.54 -83.31
CA GLN A 118 -4.93 -13.22 -84.72
C GLN A 118 -5.78 -12.05 -85.25
N SER A 119 -6.90 -11.76 -84.56
CA SER A 119 -7.76 -10.62 -84.83
C SER A 119 -8.71 -10.38 -83.66
N GLU A 120 -9.43 -9.28 -83.66
CA GLU A 120 -10.53 -9.01 -82.71
C GLU A 120 -11.67 -10.04 -82.78
N LYS A 121 -11.72 -10.86 -83.84
CA LYS A 121 -12.71 -11.93 -84.02
C LYS A 121 -12.17 -13.32 -83.62
N ASP A 122 -10.94 -13.40 -83.16
CA ASP A 122 -10.32 -14.64 -82.67
C ASP A 122 -10.79 -14.93 -81.24
N ILE A 123 -12.04 -15.39 -81.12
CA ILE A 123 -12.70 -15.64 -79.82
C ILE A 123 -11.93 -16.70 -79.01
N LEU A 124 -11.39 -17.73 -79.67
CA LEU A 124 -10.60 -18.77 -79.02
C LEU A 124 -9.30 -18.20 -78.45
N GLY A 125 -8.59 -17.38 -79.23
CA GLY A 125 -7.39 -16.68 -78.78
C GLY A 125 -7.64 -15.73 -77.62
N LEU A 126 -8.71 -14.94 -77.70
CA LEU A 126 -9.11 -14.01 -76.63
C LEU A 126 -9.52 -14.74 -75.35
N ALA A 127 -10.26 -15.84 -75.46
CA ALA A 127 -10.67 -16.65 -74.30
C ALA A 127 -9.46 -17.33 -73.62
N PHE A 128 -8.50 -17.81 -74.42
CA PHE A 128 -7.27 -18.40 -73.90
C PHE A 128 -6.39 -17.36 -73.19
N LEU A 129 -6.24 -16.16 -73.77
CA LEU A 129 -5.53 -15.05 -73.13
C LEU A 129 -6.19 -14.63 -71.81
N GLN A 130 -7.53 -14.59 -71.75
CA GLN A 130 -8.23 -14.31 -70.49
C GLN A 130 -8.00 -15.40 -69.45
N MET A 131 -8.00 -16.68 -69.87
CA MET A 131 -7.75 -17.81 -68.98
C MET A 131 -6.35 -17.76 -68.38
N THR A 132 -5.32 -17.52 -69.19
CA THR A 132 -3.93 -17.44 -68.71
C THR A 132 -3.70 -16.23 -67.81
N THR A 133 -4.35 -15.10 -68.11
CA THR A 133 -4.34 -13.91 -67.23
C THR A 133 -4.96 -14.23 -65.87
N ASN A 134 -6.17 -14.81 -65.84
CA ASN A 134 -6.83 -15.17 -64.58
C ASN A 134 -6.02 -16.20 -63.76
N LEU A 135 -5.33 -17.14 -64.43
CA LEU A 135 -4.47 -18.11 -63.76
C LEU A 135 -3.22 -17.47 -63.15
N ASN A 136 -2.61 -16.51 -63.84
CA ASN A 136 -1.51 -15.71 -63.29
C ASN A 136 -1.98 -14.86 -62.09
N ASP A 137 -3.11 -14.16 -62.19
CA ASP A 137 -3.67 -13.37 -61.08
C ASP A 137 -3.98 -14.24 -59.85
N PHE A 138 -4.51 -15.46 -60.05
CA PHE A 138 -4.76 -16.41 -58.96
C PHE A 138 -3.46 -16.89 -58.31
N PHE A 139 -2.41 -17.07 -59.11
CA PHE A 139 -1.11 -17.48 -58.61
C PHE A 139 -0.42 -16.38 -57.79
N GLU A 140 -0.47 -15.13 -58.27
CA GLU A 140 0.02 -13.97 -57.51
C GLU A 140 -0.69 -13.87 -56.15
N GLN A 141 -2.01 -14.12 -56.10
CA GLN A 141 -2.75 -14.18 -54.85
C GLN A 141 -2.27 -15.31 -53.92
N ILE A 142 -1.92 -16.49 -54.46
CA ILE A 142 -1.38 -17.60 -53.66
C ILE A 142 -0.02 -17.22 -53.05
N VAL A 143 0.89 -16.65 -53.85
CA VAL A 143 2.21 -16.22 -53.36
C VAL A 143 2.07 -15.13 -52.29
N SER A 144 1.21 -14.14 -52.50
CA SER A 144 0.93 -13.11 -51.49
C SER A 144 0.33 -13.68 -50.20
N ASN A 145 -0.54 -14.69 -50.30
CA ASN A 145 -1.10 -15.38 -49.13
C ASN A 145 -0.04 -16.21 -48.37
N ILE A 146 0.92 -16.83 -49.08
CA ILE A 146 2.04 -17.55 -48.46
C ILE A 146 2.89 -16.59 -47.61
N ASP A 147 3.23 -15.42 -48.14
CA ASP A 147 3.99 -14.40 -47.39
C ASP A 147 3.20 -13.94 -46.16
N SER A 148 1.90 -13.69 -46.32
CA SER A 148 1.01 -13.33 -45.22
C SER A 148 0.92 -14.42 -44.14
N PHE A 149 0.91 -15.70 -44.52
CA PHE A 149 0.90 -16.81 -43.56
C PHE A 149 2.25 -16.98 -42.85
N ASN A 150 3.38 -16.76 -43.53
CA ASN A 150 4.70 -16.73 -42.90
C ASN A 150 4.78 -15.66 -41.81
N ASP A 151 4.27 -14.46 -42.10
CA ASP A 151 4.21 -13.38 -41.11
C ASP A 151 3.35 -13.78 -39.89
N VAL A 152 2.20 -14.43 -40.12
CA VAL A 152 1.35 -14.96 -39.05
C VAL A 152 2.07 -16.02 -38.22
N VAL A 153 2.76 -16.99 -38.83
CA VAL A 153 3.52 -18.04 -38.14
C VAL A 153 4.62 -17.43 -37.26
N HIS A 154 5.39 -16.49 -37.80
CA HIS A 154 6.45 -15.80 -37.07
C HIS A 154 5.89 -14.96 -35.90
N GLN A 155 4.80 -14.23 -36.13
CA GLN A 155 4.14 -13.44 -35.11
C GLN A 155 3.57 -14.33 -33.99
N LEU A 156 2.97 -15.47 -34.35
CA LEU A 156 2.36 -16.39 -33.41
C LEU A 156 3.42 -17.09 -32.55
N SER A 157 4.55 -17.48 -33.14
CA SER A 157 5.72 -18.02 -32.42
C SER A 157 6.31 -17.01 -31.44
N THR A 158 6.51 -15.75 -31.87
CA THR A 158 7.01 -14.68 -31.01
C THR A 158 6.05 -14.39 -29.85
N THR A 159 4.75 -14.34 -30.14
CA THR A 159 3.70 -14.13 -29.13
C THR A 159 3.67 -15.28 -28.13
N SER A 160 3.77 -16.53 -28.60
CA SER A 160 3.81 -17.72 -27.73
C SER A 160 4.98 -17.64 -26.73
N GLY A 161 6.18 -17.33 -27.20
CA GLY A 161 7.35 -17.16 -26.33
C GLY A 161 7.22 -15.99 -25.34
N GLN A 162 6.55 -14.91 -25.72
CA GLN A 162 6.23 -13.80 -24.82
C GLN A 162 5.23 -14.20 -23.72
N ILE A 163 4.20 -14.99 -24.07
CA ILE A 163 3.23 -15.49 -23.09
C ILE A 163 3.93 -16.47 -22.14
N GLU A 164 4.79 -17.37 -22.64
CA GLU A 164 5.55 -18.31 -21.81
C GLU A 164 6.44 -17.58 -20.78
N HIS A 165 7.17 -16.55 -21.23
CA HIS A 165 7.93 -15.69 -20.32
C HIS A 165 7.04 -14.98 -19.30
N SER A 166 5.88 -14.48 -19.74
CA SER A 166 4.91 -13.83 -18.84
C SER A 166 4.35 -14.80 -17.79
N ILE A 167 4.10 -16.06 -18.15
CA ILE A 167 3.69 -17.11 -17.20
C ILE A 167 4.76 -17.29 -16.12
N LEU A 168 6.04 -17.44 -16.51
CA LEU A 168 7.11 -17.62 -15.53
C LEU A 168 7.19 -16.45 -14.55
N GLN A 169 7.02 -15.22 -15.05
CA GLN A 169 6.98 -14.03 -14.20
C GLN A 169 5.77 -14.01 -13.28
N ILE A 170 4.58 -14.35 -13.78
CA ILE A 170 3.35 -14.41 -12.98
C ILE A 170 3.48 -15.51 -11.92
N SER A 171 3.98 -16.70 -12.25
CA SER A 171 4.22 -17.78 -11.30
C SER A 171 5.14 -17.36 -10.16
N GLN A 172 6.23 -16.64 -10.46
CA GLN A 172 7.14 -16.12 -9.45
C GLN A 172 6.45 -15.11 -8.53
N VAL A 173 5.68 -14.17 -9.08
CA VAL A 173 4.91 -13.19 -8.30
C VAL A 173 3.87 -13.90 -7.41
N ILE A 174 3.22 -14.94 -7.91
CA ILE A 174 2.23 -15.70 -7.13
C ILE A 174 2.88 -16.46 -5.98
N GLU A 175 4.07 -17.05 -6.18
CA GLU A 175 4.82 -17.70 -5.10
C GLU A 175 5.22 -16.69 -4.01
N GLU A 176 5.67 -15.49 -4.41
CA GLU A 176 6.00 -14.40 -3.48
C GLU A 176 4.77 -13.93 -2.70
N VAL A 177 3.64 -13.69 -3.38
CA VAL A 177 2.38 -13.27 -2.75
C VAL A 177 1.83 -14.36 -1.82
N ALA A 178 1.99 -15.64 -2.16
CA ALA A 178 1.62 -16.75 -1.29
C ALA A 178 2.48 -16.83 -0.03
N HIS A 179 3.79 -16.58 -0.16
CA HIS A 179 4.68 -16.50 0.97
C HIS A 179 4.29 -15.34 1.91
N GLU A 180 4.08 -14.14 1.36
CA GLU A 180 3.65 -12.96 2.11
C GLU A 180 2.29 -13.18 2.81
N ALA A 181 1.32 -13.80 2.13
CA ALA A 181 0.01 -14.12 2.71
C ALA A 181 0.13 -15.11 3.89
N SER A 182 1.06 -16.07 3.81
CA SER A 182 1.34 -17.01 4.90
C SER A 182 2.00 -16.32 6.09
N GLU A 183 3.00 -15.47 5.85
CA GLU A 183 3.63 -14.67 6.90
C GLU A 183 2.62 -13.73 7.57
N GLN A 184 1.76 -13.09 6.79
CA GLN A 184 0.70 -12.21 7.29
C GLN A 184 -0.28 -12.98 8.19
N ALA A 185 -0.67 -14.20 7.83
CA ALA A 185 -1.51 -15.05 8.67
C ALA A 185 -0.86 -15.37 10.03
N SER A 186 0.43 -15.72 10.03
CA SER A 186 1.19 -15.95 11.26
C SER A 186 1.25 -14.69 12.14
N GLN A 187 1.48 -13.52 11.51
CA GLN A 187 1.52 -12.24 12.22
C GLN A 187 0.15 -11.88 12.83
N LEU A 188 -0.96 -12.21 12.16
CA LEU A 188 -2.31 -12.02 12.68
C LEU A 188 -2.59 -12.86 13.92
N ASP A 189 -2.12 -14.12 13.96
CA ASP A 189 -2.25 -14.97 15.15
C ASP A 189 -1.49 -14.37 16.34
N MET A 190 -0.28 -13.87 16.11
CA MET A 190 0.51 -13.18 17.14
C MET A 190 -0.17 -11.88 17.61
N SER A 191 -0.72 -11.08 16.70
CA SER A 191 -1.46 -9.86 17.03
C SER A 191 -2.73 -10.16 17.82
N THR A 192 -3.44 -11.23 17.49
CA THR A 192 -4.65 -11.67 18.23
C THR A 192 -4.31 -12.03 19.68
N ASN A 193 -3.25 -12.81 19.89
CA ASN A 193 -2.78 -13.14 21.23
C ASN A 193 -2.33 -11.88 22.01
N SER A 194 -1.71 -10.93 21.33
CA SER A 194 -1.29 -9.66 21.95
C SER A 194 -2.48 -8.82 22.40
N ILE A 195 -3.57 -8.81 21.62
CA ILE A 195 -4.81 -8.12 21.96
C ILE A 195 -5.52 -8.77 23.15
N GLU A 196 -5.52 -10.10 23.23
CA GLU A 196 -6.07 -10.80 24.40
C GLU A 196 -5.29 -10.46 25.68
N ASN A 197 -3.95 -10.46 25.60
CA ASN A 197 -3.10 -10.05 26.72
C ASN A 197 -3.33 -8.59 27.12
N MET A 198 -3.51 -7.69 26.15
CA MET A 198 -3.88 -6.29 26.42
C MET A 198 -5.23 -6.19 27.12
N ALA A 199 -6.25 -6.94 26.69
CA ALA A 199 -7.56 -6.93 27.32
C ALA A 199 -7.49 -7.36 28.80
N GLN A 200 -6.70 -8.39 29.11
CA GLN A 200 -6.45 -8.83 30.49
C GLN A 200 -5.71 -7.76 31.31
N ALA A 201 -4.70 -7.10 30.73
CA ALA A 201 -3.98 -6.03 31.39
C ALA A 201 -4.88 -4.82 31.70
N ILE A 202 -5.78 -4.47 30.77
CA ILE A 202 -6.77 -3.40 30.95
C ILE A 202 -7.75 -3.73 32.08
N ASP A 203 -8.25 -4.97 32.15
CA ASP A 203 -9.13 -5.39 33.26
C ASP A 203 -8.40 -5.35 34.60
N GLY A 204 -7.15 -5.79 34.64
CA GLY A 204 -6.27 -5.65 35.81
C GLY A 204 -6.06 -4.19 36.23
N MET A 205 -5.85 -3.28 35.29
CA MET A 205 -5.74 -1.84 35.56
C MET A 205 -7.06 -1.24 36.07
N ALA A 206 -8.20 -1.66 35.52
CA ALA A 206 -9.52 -1.23 35.97
C ALA A 206 -9.78 -1.67 37.41
N GLN A 207 -9.46 -2.93 37.73
CA GLN A 207 -9.55 -3.46 39.08
C GLN A 207 -8.60 -2.70 40.04
N GLY A 208 -7.33 -2.54 39.67
CA GLY A 208 -6.36 -1.82 40.48
C GLY A 208 -6.78 -0.37 40.76
N SER A 209 -7.37 0.31 39.78
CA SER A 209 -7.90 1.67 39.95
C SER A 209 -9.07 1.71 40.94
N ARG A 210 -9.99 0.73 40.89
CA ARG A 210 -11.08 0.62 41.87
C ARG A 210 -10.58 0.36 43.29
N GLU A 211 -9.61 -0.54 43.44
CA GLU A 211 -8.98 -0.83 44.74
C GLU A 211 -8.26 0.41 45.29
N GLN A 212 -7.56 1.15 44.44
CA GLN A 212 -6.89 2.39 44.82
C GLN A 212 -7.87 3.50 45.19
N ALA A 213 -9.02 3.60 44.51
CA ALA A 213 -10.10 4.52 44.88
C ALA A 213 -10.63 4.23 46.29
N GLN A 214 -10.88 2.95 46.60
CA GLN A 214 -11.34 2.54 47.93
C GLN A 214 -10.28 2.84 49.00
N ALA A 215 -9.02 2.49 48.76
CA ALA A 215 -7.92 2.75 49.69
C ALA A 215 -7.72 4.26 49.94
N THR A 216 -7.95 5.09 48.92
CA THR A 216 -7.92 6.56 49.01
C THR A 216 -9.05 7.05 49.92
N SER A 217 -10.28 6.57 49.72
CA SER A 217 -11.42 6.90 50.58
C SER A 217 -11.19 6.48 52.04
N ASP A 218 -10.64 5.29 52.28
CA ASP A 218 -10.32 4.82 53.62
C ASP A 218 -9.22 5.68 54.27
N SER A 219 -8.24 6.12 53.48
CA SER A 219 -7.16 7.01 53.94
C SER A 219 -7.69 8.38 54.35
N VAL A 220 -8.67 8.94 53.62
CA VAL A 220 -9.36 10.19 54.02
C VAL A 220 -10.02 10.00 55.39
N TYR A 221 -10.76 8.90 55.57
CA TYR A 221 -11.44 8.61 56.83
C TYR A 221 -10.47 8.48 58.01
N VAL A 222 -9.36 7.75 57.83
CA VAL A 222 -8.35 7.60 58.89
C VAL A 222 -7.66 8.94 59.19
N THR A 223 -7.38 9.76 58.17
CA THR A 223 -6.74 11.07 58.35
C THR A 223 -7.63 12.04 59.13
N ASP A 224 -8.95 12.03 58.88
CA ASP A 224 -9.92 12.81 59.69
C ASP A 224 -9.92 12.38 61.17
N LYS A 225 -9.81 11.08 61.43
CA LYS A 225 -9.68 10.56 62.81
C LYS A 225 -8.37 10.98 63.47
N ILE A 226 -7.27 11.01 62.72
CA ILE A 226 -5.98 11.50 63.20
C ILE A 226 -6.08 12.99 63.55
N SER A 227 -6.65 13.82 62.68
CA SER A 227 -6.85 15.25 62.93
C SER A 227 -7.68 15.52 64.19
N SER A 228 -8.77 14.76 64.38
CA SER A 228 -9.59 14.81 65.59
C SER A 228 -8.78 14.42 66.84
N ALA A 229 -7.97 13.36 66.77
CA ALA A 229 -7.14 12.90 67.87
C ALA A 229 -6.03 13.92 68.23
N ILE A 230 -5.41 14.56 67.23
CA ILE A 230 -4.43 15.64 67.44
C ILE A 230 -5.06 16.80 68.20
N THR A 231 -6.27 17.21 67.78
CA THR A 231 -7.02 18.27 68.46
C THR A 231 -7.28 17.93 69.93
N GLN A 232 -7.69 16.69 70.21
CA GLN A 232 -7.89 16.22 71.58
C GLN A 232 -6.59 16.23 72.41
N VAL A 233 -5.46 15.83 71.83
CA VAL A 233 -4.14 15.88 72.50
C VAL A 233 -3.76 17.33 72.82
N ALA A 234 -3.96 18.27 71.89
CA ALA A 234 -3.70 19.67 72.11
C ALA A 234 -4.57 20.27 73.23
N GLU A 235 -5.86 19.89 73.28
CA GLU A 235 -6.75 20.30 74.38
C GLU A 235 -6.34 19.72 75.72
N ASN A 236 -5.96 18.43 75.78
CA ASN A 236 -5.47 17.78 76.98
C ASN A 236 -4.18 18.45 77.49
N ALA A 237 -3.25 18.80 76.59
CA ALA A 237 -2.05 19.54 76.93
C ALA A 237 -2.39 20.90 77.56
N ARG A 238 -3.30 21.67 76.95
CA ARG A 238 -3.77 22.96 77.51
C ARG A 238 -4.44 22.80 78.87
N ALA A 239 -5.25 21.76 79.07
CA ALA A 239 -5.86 21.47 80.36
C ALA A 239 -4.80 21.14 81.43
N SER A 240 -3.80 20.34 81.06
CA SER A 240 -2.68 19.99 81.93
C SER A 240 -1.86 21.23 82.33
N ALA A 241 -1.57 22.14 81.37
CA ALA A 241 -0.90 23.42 81.63
C ALA A 241 -1.62 24.29 82.67
N ARG A 242 -2.96 24.31 82.63
CA ARG A 242 -3.76 25.05 83.62
C ARG A 242 -3.68 24.39 84.99
N GLY A 243 -3.83 23.07 85.05
CA GLY A 243 -3.75 22.31 86.30
C GLY A 243 -2.38 22.40 86.98
N THR A 244 -1.29 22.36 86.21
CA THR A 244 0.07 22.56 86.74
C THR A 244 0.32 23.98 87.22
N ALA A 245 -0.19 24.99 86.52
CA ALA A 245 -0.10 26.38 86.97
C ALA A 245 -0.84 26.61 88.30
N GLU A 246 -2.05 26.05 88.45
CA GLU A 246 -2.80 26.08 89.71
C GLU A 246 -2.07 25.34 90.84
N ALA A 247 -1.54 24.14 90.56
CA ALA A 247 -0.78 23.36 91.54
C ALA A 247 0.49 24.10 92.01
N ALA A 248 1.22 24.75 91.09
CA ALA A 248 2.38 25.56 91.41
C ALA A 248 1.99 26.76 92.30
N GLN A 249 0.89 27.43 92.00
CA GLN A 249 0.39 28.55 92.82
C GLN A 249 0.04 28.10 94.24
N VAL A 250 -0.67 26.98 94.38
CA VAL A 250 -1.04 26.41 95.69
C VAL A 250 0.20 25.99 96.48
N ALA A 251 1.17 25.35 95.83
CA ALA A 251 2.42 24.96 96.47
C ALA A 251 3.24 26.16 96.93
N GLN A 252 3.28 27.24 96.14
CA GLN A 252 3.98 28.47 96.49
C GLN A 252 3.34 29.17 97.69
N LEU A 253 2.02 29.25 97.73
CA LEU A 253 1.28 29.76 98.89
C LEU A 253 1.48 28.88 100.14
N GLY A 254 1.48 27.55 99.95
CA GLY A 254 1.78 26.60 101.01
C GLY A 254 3.19 26.79 101.58
N ALA A 255 4.19 26.95 100.72
CA ALA A 255 5.58 27.14 101.13
C ALA A 255 5.74 28.42 101.95
N PHE A 256 5.12 29.52 101.52
CA PHE A 256 5.08 30.77 102.27
C PHE A 256 4.39 30.62 103.65
N THR A 257 3.28 29.88 103.71
CA THR A 257 2.57 29.64 104.97
C THR A 257 3.42 28.83 105.96
N VAL A 258 4.15 27.85 105.46
CA VAL A 258 5.09 27.05 106.26
C VAL A 258 6.26 27.90 106.76
N GLU A 259 6.80 28.80 105.94
CA GLU A 259 7.86 29.73 106.34
C GLU A 259 7.42 30.62 107.51
N MET A 260 6.21 31.20 107.43
CA MET A 260 5.62 31.95 108.55
C MET A 260 5.44 31.08 109.81
N ASN A 261 5.09 29.80 109.66
CA ASN A 261 4.93 28.88 110.79
C ASN A 261 6.28 28.57 111.47
N VAL A 262 7.36 28.41 110.70
CA VAL A 262 8.71 28.25 111.24
C VAL A 262 9.13 29.50 112.03
N GLU A 263 8.86 30.70 111.53
CA GLU A 263 9.11 31.95 112.28
C GLU A 263 8.29 32.01 113.58
N ALA A 264 7.01 31.62 113.53
CA ALA A 264 6.16 31.56 114.72
C ALA A 264 6.69 30.56 115.77
N MET A 265 7.14 29.38 115.36
CA MET A 265 7.74 28.39 116.26
C MET A 265 9.03 28.89 116.90
N ASN A 266 9.89 29.56 116.14
CA ASN A 266 11.09 30.21 116.68
C ASN A 266 10.74 31.28 117.72
N SER A 267 9.69 32.07 117.47
CA SER A 267 9.18 33.06 118.43
C SER A 267 8.66 32.40 119.72
N ILE A 268 7.91 31.29 119.60
CA ILE A 268 7.42 30.52 120.74
C ILE A 268 8.59 29.94 121.53
N ARG A 269 9.57 29.33 120.87
CA ARG A 269 10.78 28.77 121.49
C ARG A 269 11.51 29.81 122.34
N ASN A 270 11.70 31.01 121.79
CA ASN A 270 12.32 32.13 122.53
C ASN A 270 11.50 32.55 123.75
N LYS A 271 10.18 32.63 123.64
CA LYS A 271 9.30 32.97 124.77
C LYS A 271 9.29 31.89 125.85
N VAL A 272 9.29 30.61 125.48
CA VAL A 272 9.39 29.48 126.42
C VAL A 272 10.73 29.51 127.16
N GLY A 273 11.83 29.77 126.44
CA GLY A 273 13.16 29.95 127.06
C GLY A 273 13.19 31.09 128.08
N LEU A 274 12.64 32.26 127.73
CA LEU A 274 12.53 33.40 128.65
C LEU A 274 11.65 33.07 129.87
N LEU A 275 10.57 32.32 129.69
CA LEU A 275 9.71 31.88 130.79
C LEU A 275 10.47 30.92 131.73
N ALA A 276 11.24 29.98 131.17
CA ALA A 276 12.07 29.05 131.95
C ALA A 276 13.08 29.80 132.83
N ASP A 277 13.73 30.82 132.28
CA ASP A 277 14.67 31.68 133.03
C ASP A 277 13.96 32.41 134.19
N ARG A 278 12.75 32.96 133.95
CA ARG A 278 11.98 33.65 134.99
C ARG A 278 11.47 32.74 136.09
N VAL A 279 11.03 31.53 135.74
CA VAL A 279 10.62 30.53 136.73
C VAL A 279 11.82 30.07 137.55
N LYS A 280 12.99 29.90 136.93
CA LYS A 280 14.24 29.60 137.64
C LYS A 280 14.66 30.71 138.61
N GLU A 281 14.50 31.99 138.21
CA GLU A 281 14.70 33.14 139.10
C GLU A 281 13.76 33.09 140.31
N ALA A 282 12.48 32.78 140.09
CA ALA A 282 11.50 32.61 141.17
C ALA A 282 11.85 31.45 142.12
N GLY A 283 12.40 30.36 141.58
CA GLY A 283 12.94 29.24 142.35
C GLY A 283 14.07 29.65 143.28
N ALA A 284 15.06 30.37 142.74
CA ALA A 284 16.19 30.87 143.52
C ALA A 284 15.74 31.82 144.65
N ARG A 285 14.77 32.70 144.39
CA ARG A 285 14.17 33.55 145.44
C ARG A 285 13.42 32.74 146.48
N SER A 286 12.75 31.66 146.10
CA SER A 286 12.05 30.77 147.03
C SER A 286 13.03 30.01 147.92
N GLU A 287 14.21 29.65 147.41
CA GLU A 287 15.31 29.07 148.19
C GLU A 287 15.86 30.07 149.22
N GLU A 288 16.08 31.33 148.81
CA GLU A 288 16.49 32.42 149.70
C GLU A 288 15.47 32.65 150.83
N ILE A 289 14.17 32.68 150.50
CA ILE A 289 13.10 32.79 151.51
C ILE A 289 13.11 31.58 152.44
N GLY A 290 13.30 30.36 151.93
CA GLY A 290 13.43 29.16 152.75
C GLY A 290 14.56 29.25 153.78
N ALA A 291 15.71 29.78 153.39
CA ALA A 291 16.84 30.02 154.30
C ALA A 291 16.52 31.08 155.38
N ILE A 292 15.80 32.14 155.01
CA ILE A 292 15.33 33.16 155.97
C ILE A 292 14.36 32.55 156.97
N ILE A 293 13.36 31.77 156.52
CA ILE A 293 12.37 31.13 157.39
C ILE A 293 13.03 30.18 158.38
N LYS A 294 14.03 29.40 157.94
CA LYS A 294 14.83 28.56 158.84
C LYS A 294 15.55 29.38 159.91
N THR A 295 16.14 30.51 159.52
CA THR A 295 16.80 31.43 160.47
C THR A 295 15.81 32.00 161.49
N ILE A 296 14.58 32.35 161.06
CA ILE A 296 13.53 32.85 161.96
C ILE A 296 13.06 31.74 162.92
N ASP A 297 12.94 30.49 162.47
CA ASP A 297 12.60 29.36 163.33
C ASP A 297 13.69 29.08 164.38
N ASP A 298 14.97 29.19 163.99
CA ASP A 298 16.11 29.10 164.90
C ASP A 298 16.07 30.23 165.95
N ILE A 299 15.79 31.47 165.54
CA ILE A 299 15.61 32.63 166.44
C ILE A 299 14.42 32.42 167.37
N ALA A 300 13.28 31.93 166.87
CA ALA A 300 12.09 31.66 167.66
C ALA A 300 12.37 30.56 168.70
N THR A 301 13.05 29.48 168.31
CA THR A 301 13.48 28.41 169.21
C THR A 301 14.43 28.92 170.29
N GLN A 302 15.42 29.73 169.91
CA GLN A 302 16.36 30.35 170.86
C GLN A 302 15.64 31.33 171.80
N THR A 303 14.70 32.12 171.29
CA THR A 303 13.90 33.07 172.07
C THR A 303 13.01 32.33 173.07
N ASN A 304 12.41 31.20 172.69
CA ASN A 304 11.64 30.35 173.58
C ASN A 304 12.50 29.76 174.70
N LEU A 305 13.73 29.32 174.40
CA LEU A 305 14.69 28.86 175.41
C LEU A 305 15.13 29.98 176.36
N LEU A 306 15.38 31.19 175.84
CA LEU A 306 15.70 32.37 176.65
C LEU A 306 14.52 32.77 177.55
N ALA A 307 13.31 32.74 177.02
CA ALA A 307 12.07 33.02 177.75
C ALA A 307 11.82 31.98 178.85
N LEU A 308 12.04 30.69 178.56
CA LEU A 308 11.96 29.62 179.55
C LEU A 308 12.99 29.82 180.68
N ASN A 309 14.24 30.13 180.34
CA ASN A 309 15.28 30.43 181.32
C ASN A 309 14.93 31.66 182.17
N ALA A 310 14.37 32.71 181.56
CA ALA A 310 13.91 33.89 182.26
C ALA A 310 12.70 33.61 183.17
N SER A 311 11.75 32.78 182.75
CA SER A 311 10.62 32.33 183.58
C SER A 311 11.10 31.51 184.80
N ILE A 312 12.10 30.64 184.62
CA ILE A 312 12.73 29.89 185.71
C ILE A 312 13.40 30.83 186.72
N GLU A 313 14.19 31.79 186.25
CA GLU A 313 14.91 32.71 187.14
C GLU A 313 13.95 33.71 187.83
N ALA A 314 12.87 34.11 187.15
CA ALA A 314 11.79 34.90 187.73
C ALA A 314 11.01 34.13 188.81
N ALA A 315 10.77 32.82 188.62
CA ALA A 315 10.20 31.96 189.66
C ALA A 315 11.17 31.80 190.86
N ARG A 316 12.48 31.78 190.60
CA ARG A 316 13.55 31.69 191.61
C ARG A 316 13.67 32.95 192.48
N ALA A 317 13.34 34.13 191.94
CA ALA A 317 13.34 35.41 192.65
C ALA A 317 12.10 35.66 193.54
N GLY A 318 11.13 34.73 193.60
CA GLY A 318 9.98 34.79 194.52
C GLY A 318 9.03 35.97 194.25
N GLU A 319 8.56 36.65 195.31
CA GLU A 319 7.58 37.78 195.21
C GLU A 319 8.07 38.92 194.29
N HIS A 320 9.38 39.19 194.23
CA HIS A 320 9.95 40.26 193.41
C HIS A 320 10.05 39.92 191.91
N GLY A 321 9.96 38.63 191.54
CA GLY A 321 10.06 38.15 190.16
C GLY A 321 8.72 38.00 189.42
N LYS A 322 7.58 38.14 190.11
CA LYS A 322 6.24 37.88 189.54
C LYS A 322 5.94 38.66 188.25
N GLY A 323 6.32 39.94 188.18
CA GLY A 323 6.13 40.75 186.97
C GLY A 323 6.99 40.29 185.79
N PHE A 324 8.23 39.86 186.06
CA PHE A 324 9.14 39.31 185.05
C PHE A 324 8.71 37.92 184.57
N ALA A 325 8.14 37.09 185.45
CA ALA A 325 7.63 35.77 185.10
C ALA A 325 6.47 35.85 184.09
N VAL A 326 5.56 36.83 184.23
CA VAL A 326 4.46 37.03 183.28
C VAL A 326 4.98 37.45 181.91
N VAL A 327 5.96 38.37 181.86
CA VAL A 327 6.57 38.80 180.59
C VAL A 327 7.33 37.66 179.93
N ALA A 328 8.08 36.86 180.70
CA ALA A 328 8.83 35.72 180.17
C ALA A 328 7.89 34.61 179.64
N ASP A 329 6.78 34.32 180.31
CA ASP A 329 5.76 33.37 179.81
C ASP A 329 5.09 33.88 178.52
N GLU A 330 4.81 35.18 178.41
CA GLU A 330 4.24 35.80 177.21
C GLU A 330 5.23 35.79 176.02
N VAL A 331 6.52 36.06 176.28
CA VAL A 331 7.58 35.96 175.25
C VAL A 331 7.77 34.50 174.82
N GLY A 332 7.69 33.53 175.72
CA GLY A 332 7.75 32.10 175.42
C GLY A 332 6.60 31.67 174.50
N LYS A 333 5.36 32.05 174.84
CA LYS A 333 4.18 31.80 173.99
C LYS A 333 4.28 32.48 172.62
N LEU A 334 4.81 33.71 172.55
CA LEU A 334 5.02 34.40 171.28
C LEU A 334 6.07 33.69 170.42
N ALA A 335 7.15 33.21 171.04
CA ALA A 335 8.20 32.44 170.38
C ALA A 335 7.70 31.07 169.88
N GLU A 336 6.90 30.37 170.68
CA GLU A 336 6.23 29.12 170.28
C GLU A 336 5.29 29.36 169.09
N ARG A 337 4.42 30.38 169.15
CA ARG A 337 3.55 30.77 168.04
C ARG A 337 4.34 31.16 166.79
N THR A 338 5.49 31.82 166.96
CA THR A 338 6.38 32.17 165.85
C THR A 338 6.98 30.92 165.22
N SER A 339 7.42 29.94 166.02
CA SER A 339 7.93 28.65 165.50
C SER A 339 6.84 27.82 164.80
N THR A 340 5.61 27.82 165.29
CA THR A 340 4.50 27.17 164.59
C THR A 340 4.22 27.84 163.24
N ALA A 341 4.17 29.18 163.21
CA ALA A 341 3.94 29.93 161.98
C ALA A 341 5.09 29.78 160.97
N THR A 342 6.36 29.78 161.41
CA THR A 342 7.51 29.52 160.52
C THR A 342 7.48 28.12 159.94
N LYS A 343 7.06 27.09 160.70
CA LYS A 343 6.87 25.73 160.16
C LYS A 343 5.79 25.67 159.08
N GLU A 344 4.65 26.34 159.30
CA GLU A 344 3.59 26.44 158.29
C GLU A 344 4.08 27.15 157.02
N ILE A 345 4.81 28.27 157.16
CA ILE A 345 5.41 28.96 156.00
C ILE A 345 6.47 28.08 155.32
N SER A 346 7.26 27.31 156.08
CA SER A 346 8.26 26.40 155.54
C SER A 346 7.63 25.31 154.67
N ILE A 347 6.47 24.78 155.05
CA ILE A 347 5.69 23.86 154.21
C ILE A 347 5.26 24.55 152.91
N LEU A 348 4.69 25.76 152.99
CA LEU A 348 4.27 26.52 151.81
C LEU A 348 5.45 26.84 150.86
N ILE A 349 6.63 27.16 151.40
CA ILE A 349 7.83 27.42 150.58
C ILE A 349 8.33 26.15 149.91
N ASN A 350 8.31 25.00 150.59
CA ASN A 350 8.62 23.72 149.96
C ASN A 350 7.65 23.39 148.82
N ASP A 351 6.34 23.63 149.01
CA ASP A 351 5.34 23.40 147.97
C ASP A 351 5.57 24.32 146.76
N VAL A 352 5.93 25.60 146.99
CA VAL A 352 6.31 26.54 145.92
C VAL A 352 7.58 26.07 145.20
N GLN A 353 8.60 25.62 145.92
CA GLN A 353 9.84 25.10 145.31
C GLN A 353 9.56 23.85 144.45
N ASN A 354 8.73 22.93 144.93
CA ASN A 354 8.31 21.75 144.17
C ASN A 354 7.55 22.15 142.90
N THR A 355 6.58 23.07 143.01
CA THR A 355 5.82 23.58 141.86
C THR A 355 6.71 24.29 140.84
N VAL A 356 7.71 25.05 141.30
CA VAL A 356 8.72 25.67 140.42
C VAL A 356 9.55 24.61 139.70
N SER A 357 9.98 23.55 140.41
CA SER A 357 10.72 22.45 139.79
C SER A 357 9.90 21.74 138.71
N GLU A 358 8.63 21.45 138.99
CA GLU A 358 7.69 20.86 138.01
C GLU A 358 7.49 21.79 136.80
N ALA A 359 7.32 23.09 137.04
CA ALA A 359 7.17 24.08 135.97
C ALA A 359 8.41 24.16 135.07
N VAL A 360 9.62 24.08 135.62
CA VAL A 360 10.87 24.05 134.83
C VAL A 360 10.94 22.78 133.97
N VAL A 361 10.56 21.62 134.49
CA VAL A 361 10.52 20.37 133.72
C VAL A 361 9.53 20.51 132.55
N ALA A 362 8.30 20.95 132.83
CA ALA A 362 7.27 21.14 131.79
C ALA A 362 7.69 22.17 130.72
N MET A 363 8.42 23.24 131.10
CA MET A 363 8.95 24.21 130.16
C MET A 363 10.05 23.64 129.26
N ASN A 364 10.93 22.79 129.79
CA ASN A 364 11.95 22.11 128.98
C ASN A 364 11.32 21.12 128.00
N GLU A 365 10.30 20.37 128.43
CA GLU A 365 9.52 19.49 127.55
C GLU A 365 8.82 20.30 126.44
N SER A 366 8.17 21.41 126.80
CA SER A 366 7.53 22.31 125.84
C SER A 366 8.53 22.88 124.82
N ALA A 367 9.74 23.23 125.25
CA ALA A 367 10.79 23.71 124.35
C ALA A 367 11.23 22.63 123.34
N ALA A 368 11.33 21.37 123.79
CA ALA A 368 11.66 20.24 122.93
C ALA A 368 10.53 19.92 121.91
N GLU A 369 9.26 20.01 122.32
CA GLU A 369 8.12 19.87 121.42
C GLU A 369 8.07 20.96 120.36
N VAL A 370 8.35 22.22 120.74
CA VAL A 370 8.40 23.34 119.78
C VAL A 370 9.54 23.16 118.77
N GLU A 371 10.71 22.69 119.20
CA GLU A 371 11.83 22.40 118.29
C GLU A 371 11.45 21.28 117.30
N THR A 372 10.78 20.23 117.77
CA THR A 372 10.27 19.15 116.93
C THR A 372 9.24 19.67 115.92
N GLY A 373 8.31 20.53 116.38
CA GLY A 373 7.32 21.19 115.53
C GLY A 373 7.94 22.07 114.44
N ALA A 374 8.99 22.83 114.79
CA ALA A 374 9.78 23.60 113.83
C ALA A 374 10.45 22.70 112.79
N GLY A 375 10.99 21.55 113.22
CA GLY A 375 11.57 20.53 112.34
C GLY A 375 10.57 20.00 111.31
N HIS A 376 9.37 19.57 111.75
CA HIS A 376 8.32 19.09 110.84
C HIS A 376 7.83 20.17 109.86
N ALA A 377 7.74 21.42 110.31
CA ALA A 377 7.39 22.54 109.44
C ALA A 377 8.46 22.71 108.34
N LEU A 378 9.75 22.66 108.70
CA LEU A 378 10.84 22.82 107.76
C LEU A 378 10.87 21.68 106.70
N GLU A 379 10.62 20.44 107.11
CA GLU A 379 10.47 19.29 106.21
C GLU A 379 9.26 19.45 105.26
N SER A 380 8.13 19.96 105.77
CA SER A 380 6.95 20.28 104.95
C SER A 380 7.28 21.34 103.88
N GLY A 381 8.09 22.35 104.24
CA GLY A 381 8.54 23.39 103.31
C GLY A 381 9.44 22.82 102.21
N GLN A 382 10.36 21.92 102.55
CA GLN A 382 11.20 21.21 101.56
C GLN A 382 10.37 20.35 100.59
N THR A 383 9.32 19.70 101.09
CA THR A 383 8.38 18.90 100.28
C THR A 383 7.63 19.78 99.29
N LEU A 384 7.15 20.95 99.73
CA LEU A 384 6.46 21.91 98.87
C LEU A 384 7.40 22.50 97.80
N ASN A 385 8.66 22.76 98.16
CA ASN A 385 9.65 23.21 97.17
C ASN A 385 9.96 22.12 96.13
N SER A 386 10.02 20.85 96.55
CA SER A 386 10.16 19.72 95.61
C SER A 386 8.94 19.59 94.70
N LEU A 387 7.73 19.89 95.21
CA LEU A 387 6.51 19.94 94.40
C LEU A 387 6.58 21.05 93.34
N LEU A 388 7.09 22.23 93.68
CA LEU A 388 7.29 23.32 92.72
C LEU A 388 8.21 22.90 91.57
N VAL A 389 9.34 22.25 91.87
CA VAL A 389 10.26 21.72 90.85
C VAL A 389 9.57 20.67 89.97
N ALA A 390 8.79 19.77 90.58
CA ALA A 390 8.03 18.76 89.83
C ALA A 390 6.98 19.41 88.91
N THR A 391 6.26 20.43 89.36
CA THR A 391 5.27 21.15 88.54
C THR A 391 5.90 21.89 87.36
N ASP A 392 7.11 22.44 87.52
CA ASP A 392 7.85 23.06 86.43
C ASP A 392 8.26 22.02 85.37
N GLY A 393 8.72 20.84 85.81
CA GLY A 393 9.02 19.71 84.93
C GLY A 393 7.81 19.25 84.11
N VAL A 394 6.62 19.16 84.72
CA VAL A 394 5.38 18.84 83.99
C VAL A 394 5.02 19.96 83.01
N ASN A 395 5.17 21.22 83.38
CA ASN A 395 4.95 22.35 82.47
C ASN A 395 5.89 22.32 81.25
N GLN A 396 7.13 21.88 81.42
CA GLN A 396 8.03 21.67 80.29
C GLN A 396 7.52 20.56 79.35
N GLN A 397 7.15 19.40 79.89
CA GLN A 397 6.59 18.31 79.07
C GLN A 397 5.32 18.74 78.33
N VAL A 398 4.47 19.54 78.95
CA VAL A 398 3.25 20.06 78.31
C VAL A 398 3.58 20.96 77.11
N ARG A 399 4.66 21.75 77.18
CA ARG A 399 5.14 22.55 76.04
C ARG A 399 5.63 21.65 74.90
N GLU A 400 6.40 20.62 75.21
CA GLU A 400 6.89 19.64 74.22
C GLU A 400 5.72 18.88 73.56
N ILE A 401 4.68 18.50 74.33
CA ILE A 401 3.46 17.88 73.78
C ILE A 401 2.72 18.84 72.85
N ALA A 402 2.61 20.12 73.21
CA ALA A 402 1.93 21.11 72.37
C ALA A 402 2.68 21.33 71.04
N GLU A 403 4.01 21.35 71.07
CA GLU A 403 4.84 21.46 69.86
C GLU A 403 4.71 20.22 68.97
N ALA A 404 4.75 19.02 69.57
CA ALA A 404 4.53 17.76 68.84
C ALA A 404 3.13 17.70 68.22
N ALA A 405 2.09 18.16 68.93
CA ALA A 405 0.73 18.22 68.41
C ALA A 405 0.65 19.16 67.20
N GLN A 406 1.34 20.31 67.22
CA GLN A 406 1.39 21.22 66.07
C GLN A 406 2.08 20.59 64.85
N GLN A 407 3.23 19.92 65.06
CA GLN A 407 3.92 19.20 63.97
C GLN A 407 3.05 18.08 63.39
N MET A 408 2.27 17.40 64.23
CA MET A 408 1.31 16.39 63.80
C MET A 408 0.17 17.00 62.97
N THR A 409 -0.32 18.19 63.31
CA THR A 409 -1.29 18.93 62.49
C THR A 409 -0.72 19.21 61.11
N ASP A 410 0.48 19.79 61.02
CA ASP A 410 1.12 20.12 59.75
C ASP A 410 1.34 18.86 58.88
N SER A 411 1.72 17.75 59.51
CA SER A 411 1.89 16.44 58.85
C SER A 411 0.56 15.85 58.37
N SER A 412 -0.52 16.03 59.14
CA SER A 412 -1.87 15.61 58.78
C SER A 412 -2.39 16.40 57.57
N ASP A 413 -2.13 17.70 57.50
CA ASP A 413 -2.52 18.54 56.37
C ASP A 413 -1.75 18.15 55.09
N ALA A 414 -0.45 17.84 55.23
CA ALA A 414 0.34 17.31 54.12
C ALA A 414 -0.18 15.94 53.64
N LEU A 415 -0.64 15.09 54.56
CA LEU A 415 -1.24 13.79 54.24
C LEU A 415 -2.53 13.97 53.43
N VAL A 416 -3.40 14.92 53.80
CA VAL A 416 -4.62 15.25 53.03
C VAL A 416 -4.26 15.65 51.60
N GLN A 417 -3.27 16.53 51.41
CA GLN A 417 -2.84 16.94 50.06
C GLN A 417 -2.29 15.77 49.23
N ALA A 418 -1.54 14.86 49.86
CA ALA A 418 -1.04 13.66 49.19
C ALA A 418 -2.18 12.73 48.77
N ILE A 419 -3.21 12.58 49.61
CA ILE A 419 -4.39 11.77 49.32
C ILE A 419 -5.19 12.38 48.15
N ASP A 420 -5.38 13.71 48.12
CA ASP A 420 -6.04 14.39 47.00
C ASP A 420 -5.29 14.18 45.67
N LEU A 421 -3.95 14.23 45.70
CA LEU A 421 -3.13 13.94 44.52
C LEU A 421 -3.34 12.50 44.05
N VAL A 422 -3.33 11.52 44.97
CA VAL A 422 -3.60 10.11 44.63
C VAL A 422 -5.01 9.95 44.05
N SER A 423 -6.02 10.64 44.59
CA SER A 423 -7.38 10.63 44.04
C SER A 423 -7.41 11.11 42.59
N SER A 424 -6.71 12.20 42.27
CA SER A 424 -6.63 12.69 40.88
C SER A 424 -5.94 11.72 39.93
N ILE A 425 -4.94 10.97 40.41
CA ILE A 425 -4.25 9.93 39.65
C ILE A 425 -5.20 8.75 39.38
N VAL A 426 -6.02 8.36 40.37
CA VAL A 426 -7.02 7.30 40.21
C VAL A 426 -8.06 7.66 39.14
N GLU A 427 -8.55 8.90 39.14
CA GLU A 427 -9.48 9.39 38.11
C GLU A 427 -8.83 9.35 36.72
N ALA A 428 -7.59 9.85 36.59
CA ALA A 428 -6.84 9.80 35.34
C ALA A 428 -6.60 8.36 34.86
N ASN A 429 -6.24 7.43 35.76
CA ASN A 429 -6.04 6.02 35.43
C ASN A 429 -7.32 5.37 34.93
N THR A 430 -8.47 5.70 35.52
CA THR A 430 -9.76 5.17 35.08
C THR A 430 -10.09 5.66 33.67
N MET A 431 -9.91 6.95 33.38
CA MET A 431 -10.09 7.49 32.03
C MET A 431 -9.17 6.85 31.00
N VAL A 432 -7.88 6.70 31.32
CA VAL A 432 -6.90 6.06 30.42
C VAL A 432 -7.27 4.60 30.18
N THR A 433 -7.74 3.89 31.21
CA THR A 433 -8.17 2.49 31.10
C THR A 433 -9.38 2.35 30.18
N GLU A 434 -10.37 3.25 30.28
CA GLU A 434 -11.52 3.30 29.36
C GLU A 434 -11.07 3.56 27.91
N GLN A 435 -10.17 4.52 27.70
CA GLN A 435 -9.63 4.81 26.37
C GLN A 435 -8.83 3.62 25.79
N MET A 436 -8.06 2.91 26.62
CA MET A 436 -7.34 1.71 26.21
C MET A 436 -8.29 0.59 25.82
N PHE A 437 -9.43 0.45 26.51
CA PHE A 437 -10.46 -0.51 26.15
C PHE A 437 -11.06 -0.22 24.76
N GLU A 438 -11.40 1.04 24.49
CA GLU A 438 -11.89 1.45 23.16
C GLU A 438 -10.85 1.17 22.06
N THR A 439 -9.60 1.58 22.29
CA THR A 439 -8.50 1.38 21.34
C THR A 439 -8.25 -0.11 21.07
N THR A 440 -8.32 -0.95 22.10
CA THR A 440 -8.15 -2.41 21.98
C THR A 440 -9.26 -3.03 21.12
N ASN A 441 -10.51 -2.57 21.27
CA ASN A 441 -11.61 -3.00 20.41
C ASN A 441 -11.45 -2.53 18.95
N ASP A 442 -10.91 -1.33 18.72
CA ASP A 442 -10.62 -0.84 17.37
C ASP A 442 -9.50 -1.65 16.70
N VAL A 443 -8.44 -1.98 17.43
CA VAL A 443 -7.36 -2.84 16.91
C VAL A 443 -7.88 -4.25 16.65
N LYS A 444 -8.70 -4.81 17.54
CA LYS A 444 -9.36 -6.11 17.32
C LYS A 444 -10.14 -6.13 16.00
N ARG A 445 -10.97 -5.11 15.76
CA ARG A 445 -11.74 -4.96 14.50
C ARG A 445 -10.82 -4.89 13.28
N THR A 446 -9.69 -4.18 13.41
CA THR A 446 -8.71 -4.06 12.33
C THR A 446 -8.05 -5.40 12.01
N ILE A 447 -7.72 -6.20 13.03
CA ILE A 447 -7.20 -7.57 12.85
C ILE A 447 -8.23 -8.44 12.12
N GLU A 448 -9.51 -8.36 12.48
CA GLU A 448 -10.58 -9.10 11.79
C GLU A 448 -10.67 -8.73 10.29
N ILE A 449 -10.57 -7.44 9.96
CA ILE A 449 -10.57 -6.96 8.56
C ILE A 449 -9.35 -7.50 7.79
N ILE A 450 -8.16 -7.46 8.39
CA ILE A 450 -6.93 -7.94 7.74
C ILE A 450 -7.00 -9.46 7.57
N ALA A 451 -7.53 -10.21 8.55
CA ALA A 451 -7.71 -11.65 8.44
C ALA A 451 -8.64 -12.04 7.29
N ASP A 452 -9.74 -11.30 7.08
CA ASP A 452 -10.61 -11.50 5.93
C ASP A 452 -9.91 -11.17 4.60
N ALA A 453 -9.10 -10.11 4.56
CA ALA A 453 -8.30 -9.76 3.38
C ALA A 453 -7.27 -10.84 3.04
N THR A 454 -6.54 -11.37 4.03
CA THR A 454 -5.58 -12.48 3.85
C THR A 454 -6.29 -13.73 3.34
N ARG A 455 -7.49 -14.05 3.86
CA ARG A 455 -8.30 -15.17 3.35
C ARG A 455 -8.66 -14.98 1.87
N LYS A 456 -9.04 -13.76 1.48
CA LYS A 456 -9.37 -13.43 0.09
C LYS A 456 -8.15 -13.53 -0.83
N ASN A 457 -6.97 -13.06 -0.39
CA ASN A 457 -5.73 -13.21 -1.15
C ASN A 457 -5.38 -14.69 -1.40
N ASN A 458 -5.52 -15.55 -0.39
CA ASN A 458 -5.30 -16.99 -0.56
C ASN A 458 -6.24 -17.61 -1.60
N MET A 459 -7.51 -17.17 -1.66
CA MET A 459 -8.42 -17.60 -2.73
C MET A 459 -7.97 -17.11 -4.10
N SER A 460 -7.55 -15.85 -4.22
CA SER A 460 -7.05 -15.30 -5.49
C SER A 460 -5.75 -15.96 -5.96
N ILE A 461 -4.89 -16.39 -5.04
CA ILE A 461 -3.70 -17.19 -5.37
C ILE A 461 -4.09 -18.52 -6.03
N ASP A 462 -5.10 -19.21 -5.47
CA ASP A 462 -5.61 -20.48 -6.01
C ASP A 462 -6.22 -20.27 -7.41
N ASP A 463 -7.05 -19.23 -7.56
CA ASP A 463 -7.66 -18.86 -8.85
C ASP A 463 -6.59 -18.56 -9.92
N ILE A 464 -5.59 -17.74 -9.61
CA ILE A 464 -4.53 -17.40 -10.57
C ILE A 464 -3.65 -18.62 -10.88
N SER A 465 -3.40 -19.49 -9.88
CA SER A 465 -2.66 -20.74 -10.11
C SER A 465 -3.41 -21.66 -11.09
N HIS A 466 -4.74 -21.69 -11.00
CA HIS A 466 -5.58 -22.39 -11.98
C HIS A 466 -5.48 -21.75 -13.37
N ASP A 467 -5.59 -20.41 -13.47
CA ASP A 467 -5.47 -19.68 -14.74
C ASP A 467 -4.11 -19.92 -15.41
N ILE A 468 -3.01 -19.96 -14.64
CA ILE A 468 -1.67 -20.27 -15.16
C ILE A 468 -1.64 -21.66 -15.80
N SER A 469 -2.29 -22.65 -15.17
CA SER A 469 -2.37 -24.00 -15.71
C SER A 469 -3.15 -24.02 -17.04
N ASP A 470 -4.25 -23.29 -17.13
CA ASP A 470 -5.07 -23.21 -18.33
C ASP A 470 -4.35 -22.49 -19.48
N ILE A 471 -3.67 -21.37 -19.20
CA ILE A 471 -2.88 -20.65 -20.20
C ILE A 471 -1.71 -21.53 -20.69
N SER A 472 -1.07 -22.29 -19.80
CA SER A 472 0.01 -23.21 -20.18
C SER A 472 -0.47 -24.28 -21.18
N GLU A 473 -1.68 -24.83 -20.98
CA GLU A 473 -2.29 -25.75 -21.94
C GLU A 473 -2.58 -25.05 -23.27
N HIS A 474 -3.10 -23.82 -23.24
CA HIS A 474 -3.36 -23.04 -24.46
C HIS A 474 -2.08 -22.73 -25.25
N ILE A 475 -0.96 -22.40 -24.59
CA ILE A 475 0.34 -22.21 -25.25
C ILE A 475 0.81 -23.49 -25.94
N ASN A 476 0.63 -24.65 -25.29
CA ASN A 476 0.98 -25.93 -25.88
C ASN A 476 0.16 -26.19 -27.16
N GLN A 477 -1.16 -25.94 -27.12
CA GLN A 477 -2.03 -26.02 -28.30
C GLN A 477 -1.63 -25.04 -29.41
N MET A 478 -1.28 -23.81 -29.04
CA MET A 478 -0.83 -22.77 -29.97
C MET A 478 0.48 -23.15 -30.66
N THR A 479 1.40 -23.80 -29.93
CA THR A 479 2.66 -24.33 -30.46
C THR A 479 2.43 -25.43 -31.50
N ILE A 480 1.50 -26.36 -31.22
CA ILE A 480 1.08 -27.39 -32.19
C ILE A 480 0.43 -26.75 -33.41
N PHE A 481 -0.40 -25.72 -33.21
CA PHE A 481 -1.05 -25.00 -34.31
C PHE A 481 -0.04 -24.25 -35.19
N THR A 482 0.96 -23.57 -34.61
CA THR A 482 2.06 -22.95 -35.38
C THR A 482 2.81 -23.97 -36.21
N GLN A 483 3.11 -25.16 -35.66
CA GLN A 483 3.79 -26.23 -36.39
C GLN A 483 2.99 -26.67 -37.62
N ASN A 484 1.68 -26.88 -37.45
CA ASN A 484 0.80 -27.26 -38.57
C ASN A 484 0.69 -26.16 -39.64
N LEU A 485 0.69 -24.89 -39.24
CA LEU A 485 0.68 -23.78 -40.19
C LEU A 485 2.00 -23.69 -40.98
N ASP A 486 3.13 -23.90 -40.31
CA ASP A 486 4.46 -23.92 -40.94
C ASP A 486 4.55 -25.03 -42.00
N GLU A 487 4.06 -26.23 -41.69
CA GLU A 487 3.97 -27.34 -42.65
C GLU A 487 3.07 -27.00 -43.87
N MET A 488 1.97 -26.29 -43.64
CA MET A 488 1.07 -25.85 -44.72
C MET A 488 1.71 -24.79 -45.61
N VAL A 489 2.44 -23.83 -45.03
CA VAL A 489 3.18 -22.81 -45.77
C VAL A 489 4.24 -23.46 -46.66
N GLN A 490 5.00 -24.41 -46.13
CA GLN A 490 6.00 -25.14 -46.91
C GLN A 490 5.37 -25.90 -48.09
N ALA A 491 4.22 -26.57 -47.87
CA ALA A 491 3.51 -27.27 -48.94
C ALA A 491 3.01 -26.32 -50.05
N LEU A 492 2.53 -25.12 -49.68
CA LEU A 492 2.10 -24.11 -50.65
C LEU A 492 3.29 -23.50 -51.41
N GLN A 493 4.43 -23.30 -50.76
CA GLN A 493 5.67 -22.85 -51.41
C GLN A 493 6.20 -23.87 -52.42
N ASP A 494 6.13 -25.17 -52.09
CA ASP A 494 6.51 -26.23 -53.03
C ASP A 494 5.62 -26.20 -54.29
N VAL A 495 4.31 -26.02 -54.13
CA VAL A 495 3.37 -25.84 -55.26
C VAL A 495 3.68 -24.58 -56.07
N ALA A 496 4.01 -23.48 -55.40
CA ALA A 496 4.36 -22.23 -56.08
C ALA A 496 5.64 -22.39 -56.92
N SER A 497 6.66 -23.07 -56.39
CA SER A 497 7.93 -23.27 -57.08
C SER A 497 7.85 -24.16 -58.33
N ALA A 498 6.84 -25.04 -58.42
CA ALA A 498 6.65 -25.96 -59.54
C ALA A 498 6.08 -25.27 -60.81
N LEU A 499 5.56 -24.04 -60.69
CA LEU A 499 5.02 -23.24 -61.79
C LEU A 499 6.08 -22.17 -62.19
N SER A 500 6.89 -22.46 -63.21
CA SER A 500 8.10 -21.69 -63.57
C SER A 500 7.82 -20.25 -64.03
N PHE A 501 8.27 -19.25 -63.27
CA PHE A 501 8.06 -17.83 -63.61
C PHE A 501 9.25 -16.97 -63.19
N THR A 502 10.01 -16.38 -64.14
CA THR A 502 10.91 -15.26 -63.77
C THR A 502 11.31 -14.28 -64.89
N GLU A 503 11.56 -14.67 -66.15
CA GLU A 503 12.11 -13.70 -67.15
C GLU A 503 11.12 -13.18 -68.23
N LYS A 504 10.05 -13.92 -68.56
CA LYS A 504 9.14 -13.56 -69.67
C LYS A 504 8.03 -12.56 -69.31
N HIS A 505 7.94 -12.15 -68.05
CA HIS A 505 6.89 -11.27 -67.53
C HIS A 505 6.96 -9.84 -68.09
N HIS A 506 8.17 -9.32 -68.32
CA HIS A 506 8.36 -7.92 -68.74
C HIS A 506 7.83 -7.66 -70.17
N VAL A 507 7.92 -8.64 -71.07
CA VAL A 507 7.41 -8.46 -72.44
C VAL A 507 5.89 -8.58 -72.52
N VAL A 508 5.31 -9.41 -71.64
CA VAL A 508 3.85 -9.48 -71.45
C VAL A 508 3.29 -8.16 -70.96
N THR A 509 3.96 -7.55 -69.99
CA THR A 509 3.61 -6.23 -69.49
C THR A 509 3.78 -5.13 -70.56
N LEU A 510 4.86 -5.17 -71.36
CA LEU A 510 5.10 -4.25 -72.48
C LEU A 510 3.94 -4.23 -73.50
N PHE A 511 3.44 -5.40 -73.92
CA PHE A 511 2.32 -5.48 -74.86
C PHE A 511 1.00 -5.01 -74.26
N ARG A 512 0.74 -5.38 -73.00
CA ARG A 512 -0.49 -4.99 -72.29
C ARG A 512 -0.58 -3.48 -72.16
N LEU A 513 0.50 -2.83 -71.72
CA LEU A 513 0.54 -1.38 -71.54
C LEU A 513 0.49 -0.62 -72.87
N PHE A 514 1.17 -1.10 -73.92
CA PHE A 514 1.05 -0.50 -75.26
C PHE A 514 -0.38 -0.55 -75.79
N LYS A 515 -1.07 -1.68 -75.58
CA LYS A 515 -2.47 -1.82 -76.00
C LYS A 515 -3.38 -0.85 -75.24
N SER A 516 -3.16 -0.71 -73.93
CA SER A 516 -3.95 0.19 -73.08
C SER A 516 -3.79 1.65 -73.52
N ASP A 517 -2.55 2.10 -73.71
CA ASP A 517 -2.26 3.52 -73.91
C ASP A 517 -2.39 3.95 -75.37
N HIS A 518 -1.94 3.16 -76.35
CA HIS A 518 -1.81 3.65 -77.73
C HIS A 518 -3.02 3.38 -78.62
N LEU A 519 -3.61 2.19 -78.54
CA LEU A 519 -4.73 1.82 -79.40
C LEU A 519 -6.00 2.59 -79.04
N GLU A 520 -6.15 2.96 -77.77
CA GLU A 520 -7.28 3.74 -77.29
C GLU A 520 -7.26 5.19 -77.84
N TRP A 521 -6.08 5.80 -77.98
CA TRP A 521 -5.96 7.12 -78.59
C TRP A 521 -6.36 7.14 -80.07
N LEU A 522 -6.07 6.09 -80.84
CA LEU A 522 -6.54 5.99 -82.22
C LEU A 522 -8.07 5.91 -82.28
N ARG A 523 -8.69 5.14 -81.37
CA ARG A 523 -10.15 5.04 -81.24
C ARG A 523 -10.78 6.40 -80.93
N LEU A 524 -10.22 7.12 -79.95
CA LEU A 524 -10.68 8.45 -79.55
C LEU A 524 -10.56 9.47 -80.69
N LEU A 525 -9.43 9.49 -81.41
CA LEU A 525 -9.25 10.35 -82.58
C LEU A 525 -10.27 10.07 -83.69
N GLN A 526 -10.54 8.79 -83.99
CA GLN A 526 -11.56 8.41 -84.98
C GLN A 526 -12.97 8.84 -84.54
N MET A 527 -13.29 8.74 -83.25
CA MET A 527 -14.56 9.25 -82.72
C MET A 527 -14.67 10.77 -82.77
N MET A 528 -13.58 11.49 -82.52
CA MET A 528 -13.50 12.93 -82.68
C MET A 528 -13.75 13.35 -84.14
N MET A 529 -13.16 12.65 -85.11
CA MET A 529 -13.39 12.89 -86.54
C MET A 529 -14.85 12.61 -86.95
N ALA A 530 -15.48 11.61 -86.36
CA ALA A 530 -16.90 11.31 -86.53
C ALA A 530 -17.83 12.30 -85.79
N GLY A 531 -17.27 13.27 -85.06
CA GLY A 531 -18.01 14.26 -84.26
C GLY A 531 -18.69 13.68 -83.02
N LYS A 532 -18.28 12.49 -82.57
CA LYS A 532 -18.87 11.77 -81.42
C LYS A 532 -18.15 12.05 -80.10
N GLU A 533 -16.97 12.64 -80.16
CA GLU A 533 -16.11 12.94 -79.02
C GLU A 533 -15.48 14.32 -79.23
N GLN A 534 -15.23 15.06 -78.16
CA GLN A 534 -14.50 16.33 -78.23
C GLN A 534 -13.28 16.22 -77.31
N ILE A 535 -12.09 16.25 -77.92
CA ILE A 535 -10.82 16.09 -77.21
C ILE A 535 -10.14 17.45 -77.17
N THR A 536 -9.68 17.86 -75.99
CA THR A 536 -8.91 19.08 -75.77
C THR A 536 -7.41 18.77 -75.72
N GLU A 537 -6.58 19.77 -76.03
CA GLU A 537 -5.11 19.57 -76.07
C GLU A 537 -4.52 19.15 -74.72
N ASN A 538 -5.18 19.47 -73.60
CA ASN A 538 -4.72 19.18 -72.24
C ASN A 538 -5.05 17.76 -71.78
N GLU A 539 -5.91 17.03 -72.50
CA GLU A 539 -6.27 15.64 -72.18
C GLU A 539 -5.28 14.64 -72.77
N ILE A 540 -4.33 15.09 -73.60
CA ILE A 540 -3.34 14.25 -74.27
C ILE A 540 -2.09 14.19 -73.38
N PRO A 541 -1.78 13.03 -72.76
CA PRO A 541 -0.61 12.90 -71.89
C PRO A 541 0.68 13.02 -72.70
N SER A 542 1.76 13.40 -72.03
CA SER A 542 3.11 13.23 -72.57
C SER A 542 3.40 11.74 -72.80
N HIS A 543 4.29 11.43 -73.73
CA HIS A 543 4.78 10.07 -73.97
C HIS A 543 5.39 9.37 -72.74
N GLU A 544 5.72 10.13 -71.68
CA GLU A 544 6.24 9.62 -70.39
C GLU A 544 5.15 9.49 -69.30
N GLU A 545 4.01 10.16 -69.45
CA GLU A 545 3.00 10.28 -68.38
C GLU A 545 2.01 9.12 -68.35
N GLY A 546 1.77 8.46 -69.49
CA GLY A 546 0.92 7.26 -69.58
C GLY A 546 1.50 6.05 -68.84
N GLU A 547 0.67 5.05 -68.53
CA GLU A 547 1.09 3.82 -67.85
C GLU A 547 2.22 3.11 -68.60
N PHE A 548 2.18 3.14 -69.95
CA PHE A 548 3.26 2.67 -70.81
C PHE A 548 4.54 3.48 -70.64
N GLY A 549 4.43 4.81 -70.55
CA GLY A 549 5.57 5.70 -70.35
C GLY A 549 6.25 5.47 -69.00
N GLN A 550 5.47 5.47 -67.91
CA GLN A 550 5.98 5.25 -66.56
C GLN A 550 6.68 3.89 -66.43
N TRP A 551 6.08 2.83 -66.97
CA TRP A 551 6.70 1.52 -66.98
C TRP A 551 7.94 1.47 -67.90
N TYR A 552 7.90 2.09 -69.07
CA TYR A 552 9.03 2.12 -70.01
C TYR A 552 10.29 2.72 -69.37
N TYR A 553 10.17 3.84 -68.65
CA TYR A 553 11.33 4.53 -68.05
C TYR A 553 11.81 3.93 -66.71
N ASP A 554 10.99 3.13 -66.03
CA ASP A 554 11.36 2.51 -64.75
C ASP A 554 11.77 1.03 -64.91
N GLU A 555 10.80 0.14 -64.82
CA GLU A 555 11.02 -1.30 -64.87
C GLU A 555 11.42 -1.78 -66.27
N GLY A 556 10.83 -1.21 -67.32
CA GLY A 556 11.09 -1.58 -68.72
C GLY A 556 12.52 -1.27 -69.17
N THR A 557 13.07 -0.11 -68.83
CA THR A 557 14.47 0.25 -69.15
C THR A 557 15.45 -0.62 -68.38
N SER A 558 15.15 -0.93 -67.12
CA SER A 558 15.99 -1.80 -66.28
C SER A 558 16.02 -3.25 -66.77
N SER A 559 14.89 -3.76 -67.28
CA SER A 559 14.73 -5.15 -67.73
C SER A 559 15.06 -5.37 -69.21
N LEU A 560 14.58 -4.51 -70.11
CA LEU A 560 14.65 -4.69 -71.57
C LEU A 560 15.51 -3.64 -72.29
N GLY A 561 16.10 -2.68 -71.56
CA GLY A 561 16.88 -1.58 -72.14
C GLY A 561 18.12 -2.00 -72.91
N HIS A 562 18.59 -3.23 -72.73
CA HIS A 562 19.70 -3.82 -73.50
C HIS A 562 19.30 -4.18 -74.95
N ILE A 563 17.99 -4.30 -75.23
CA ILE A 563 17.47 -4.67 -76.55
C ILE A 563 17.37 -3.42 -77.42
N SER A 564 18.11 -3.39 -78.54
CA SER A 564 18.11 -2.22 -79.42
C SER A 564 16.72 -1.89 -79.98
N ALA A 565 15.87 -2.88 -80.26
CA ALA A 565 14.49 -2.63 -80.68
C ALA A 565 13.65 -1.93 -79.60
N PHE A 566 13.94 -2.17 -78.32
CA PHE A 566 13.24 -1.56 -77.18
C PHE A 566 13.56 -0.06 -77.11
N THR A 567 14.82 0.33 -77.25
CA THR A 567 15.21 1.75 -77.21
C THR A 567 14.67 2.58 -78.38
N HIS A 568 14.40 1.96 -79.53
CA HIS A 568 13.76 2.64 -80.67
C HIS A 568 12.25 2.83 -80.49
N ILE A 569 11.61 2.15 -79.52
CA ILE A 569 10.19 2.34 -79.22
C ILE A 569 9.95 3.77 -78.76
N GLU A 570 10.85 4.34 -77.96
CA GLU A 570 10.73 5.71 -77.46
C GLU A 570 10.58 6.75 -78.59
N GLU A 571 11.42 6.68 -79.63
CA GLU A 571 11.33 7.62 -80.74
C GLU A 571 9.99 7.51 -81.48
N SER A 572 9.51 6.27 -81.68
CA SER A 572 8.21 6.02 -82.32
C SER A 572 7.04 6.46 -81.44
N ASN A 573 7.13 6.22 -80.13
CA ASN A 573 6.15 6.61 -79.12
C ASN A 573 6.03 8.14 -79.02
N LEU A 574 7.16 8.85 -78.96
CA LEU A 574 7.20 10.30 -78.95
C LEU A 574 6.55 10.90 -80.21
N ARG A 575 6.90 10.39 -81.40
CA ARG A 575 6.33 10.85 -82.67
C ARG A 575 4.84 10.57 -82.78
N PHE A 576 4.37 9.45 -82.22
CA PHE A 576 2.95 9.12 -82.12
C PHE A 576 2.19 10.20 -81.34
N TYR A 577 2.59 10.49 -80.10
CA TYR A 577 1.91 11.50 -79.27
C TYR A 577 1.99 12.91 -79.86
N GLN A 578 3.11 13.28 -80.47
CA GLN A 578 3.24 14.56 -81.20
C GLN A 578 2.23 14.68 -82.34
N LYS A 579 2.02 13.59 -83.09
CA LYS A 579 1.08 13.58 -84.21
C LYS A 579 -0.37 13.56 -83.73
N VAL A 580 -0.69 12.83 -82.66
CA VAL A 580 -2.01 12.85 -82.00
C VAL A 580 -2.36 14.29 -81.60
N LEU A 581 -1.44 14.99 -80.94
CA LEU A 581 -1.61 16.40 -80.55
C LEU A 581 -1.80 17.33 -81.75
N GLU A 582 -1.06 17.12 -82.85
CA GLU A 582 -1.21 17.89 -84.08
C GLU A 582 -2.61 17.70 -84.71
N VAL A 583 -3.11 16.46 -84.76
CA VAL A 583 -4.43 16.13 -85.29
C VAL A 583 -5.54 16.81 -84.47
N VAL A 584 -5.47 16.72 -83.14
CA VAL A 584 -6.43 17.38 -82.23
C VAL A 584 -6.40 18.91 -82.39
N ARG A 585 -5.21 19.50 -82.49
CA ARG A 585 -5.04 20.95 -82.75
C ARG A 585 -5.68 21.41 -84.05
N GLN A 586 -5.45 20.68 -85.15
CA GLN A 586 -6.03 21.02 -86.45
C GLN A 586 -7.55 20.93 -86.41
N TYR A 587 -8.10 19.89 -85.77
CA TYR A 587 -9.54 19.69 -85.64
C TYR A 587 -10.20 20.81 -84.82
N ASN A 588 -9.63 21.15 -83.65
CA ASN A 588 -10.17 22.18 -82.76
C ASN A 588 -10.06 23.60 -83.34
N ARG A 589 -9.10 23.87 -84.24
CA ARG A 589 -9.00 25.14 -84.99
C ARG A 589 -9.93 25.23 -86.19
N GLY A 590 -10.79 24.22 -86.40
CA GLY A 590 -11.76 24.17 -87.50
C GLY A 590 -11.18 23.65 -88.83
N ASN A 591 -9.91 23.21 -88.86
CA ASN A 591 -9.28 22.62 -90.04
C ASN A 591 -9.48 21.09 -90.07
N LYS A 592 -10.71 20.64 -90.30
CA LYS A 592 -11.06 19.22 -90.30
C LYS A 592 -10.31 18.42 -91.37
N ASN A 593 -10.10 18.99 -92.56
CA ASN A 593 -9.35 18.34 -93.64
C ASN A 593 -7.88 18.12 -93.26
N GLY A 594 -7.28 19.06 -92.53
CA GLY A 594 -5.91 18.91 -92.01
C GLY A 594 -5.80 17.85 -90.90
N ALA A 595 -6.81 17.74 -90.05
CA ALA A 595 -6.88 16.67 -89.04
C ALA A 595 -7.05 15.28 -89.68
N GLU A 596 -7.90 15.15 -90.69
CA GLU A 596 -8.13 13.90 -91.42
C GLU A 596 -6.89 13.45 -92.19
N ALA A 597 -6.15 14.40 -92.79
CA ALA A 597 -4.89 14.12 -93.46
C ALA A 597 -3.76 13.67 -92.50
N GLY A 598 -3.87 13.99 -91.19
CA GLY A 598 -2.89 13.59 -90.18
C GLY A 598 -3.11 12.19 -89.59
N LEU A 599 -4.32 11.64 -89.69
CA LEU A 599 -4.65 10.30 -89.17
C LEU A 599 -3.77 9.17 -89.74
N PRO A 600 -3.49 9.10 -91.06
CA PRO A 600 -2.61 8.06 -91.59
C PRO A 600 -1.19 8.09 -91.02
N GLU A 601 -0.70 9.27 -90.60
CA GLU A 601 0.61 9.37 -89.95
C GLU A 601 0.58 8.89 -88.50
N VAL A 602 -0.52 9.12 -87.77
CA VAL A 602 -0.73 8.54 -86.42
C VAL A 602 -0.75 7.02 -86.51
N GLU A 603 -1.53 6.46 -87.45
CA GLU A 603 -1.58 5.01 -87.68
C GLU A 603 -0.23 4.43 -88.10
N ARG A 604 0.56 5.19 -88.88
CA ARG A 604 1.92 4.79 -89.25
C ARG A 604 2.85 4.68 -88.05
N TYR A 605 2.87 5.69 -87.16
CA TYR A 605 3.73 5.64 -85.97
C TYR A 605 3.25 4.59 -84.97
N LEU A 606 1.94 4.41 -84.81
CA LEU A 606 1.37 3.31 -84.03
C LEU A 606 1.85 1.95 -84.53
N LYS A 607 1.81 1.73 -85.85
CA LYS A 607 2.29 0.50 -86.48
C LYS A 607 3.80 0.32 -86.30
N GLN A 608 4.58 1.38 -86.41
CA GLN A 608 6.03 1.33 -86.15
C GLN A 608 6.34 0.94 -84.71
N THR A 609 5.64 1.52 -83.73
CA THR A 609 5.81 1.16 -82.32
C THR A 609 5.44 -0.31 -82.08
N PHE A 610 4.34 -0.78 -82.66
CA PHE A 610 3.92 -2.17 -82.56
C PHE A 610 4.92 -3.15 -83.21
N GLU A 611 5.48 -2.80 -84.38
CA GLU A 611 6.50 -3.62 -85.04
C GLU A 611 7.80 -3.70 -84.20
N LEU A 612 8.18 -2.63 -83.51
CA LEU A 612 9.31 -2.62 -82.59
C LEU A 612 9.04 -3.48 -81.36
N ILE A 613 7.84 -3.42 -80.78
CA ILE A 613 7.45 -4.33 -79.67
C ILE A 613 7.49 -5.79 -80.12
N LEU A 614 7.02 -6.10 -81.33
CA LEU A 614 7.14 -7.45 -81.91
C LEU A 614 8.59 -7.88 -82.19
N GLN A 615 9.51 -6.93 -82.37
CA GLN A 615 10.95 -7.24 -82.46
C GLN A 615 11.54 -7.52 -81.07
N VAL A 616 11.17 -6.73 -80.06
CA VAL A 616 11.56 -6.99 -78.66
C VAL A 616 11.12 -8.38 -78.22
N GLN A 617 9.85 -8.74 -78.46
CA GLN A 617 9.32 -10.08 -78.19
C GLN A 617 10.10 -11.17 -78.91
N ARG A 618 10.40 -11.00 -80.20
CA ARG A 618 11.17 -12.00 -80.94
C ARG A 618 12.58 -12.19 -80.41
N ILE A 619 13.20 -11.14 -79.88
CA ILE A 619 14.53 -11.20 -79.28
C ILE A 619 14.46 -11.93 -77.93
N VAL A 620 13.52 -11.55 -77.06
CA VAL A 620 13.32 -12.22 -75.76
C VAL A 620 12.83 -13.67 -75.89
N ASP A 621 12.09 -14.01 -76.95
CA ASP A 621 11.70 -15.39 -77.24
C ASP A 621 12.86 -16.23 -77.84
N SER A 622 13.94 -15.59 -78.30
CA SER A 622 15.10 -16.24 -78.91
C SER A 622 16.31 -16.37 -77.98
N GLU A 623 16.34 -15.56 -76.93
CA GLU A 623 17.21 -15.70 -75.75
C GLU A 623 16.59 -16.73 -74.79
#